data_AF-A0A2G3A8T8-F1
#
_entry.id   AF-A0A2G3A8T8-F1
#
_cell.length_a   1.000
_cell.length_b   1.000
_cell.length_c   1.000
_cell.angle_alpha   90.00
_cell.angle_beta   90.00
_cell.angle_gamma   90.00
#
_symmetry.space_group_name_H-M   'P 1'
#
loop_
_entity.id
_entity.type
_entity.pdbx_description
1 polymer ?
#
loop_
_entity_poly.entity_id
_entity_poly.type
_entity_poly.pdbx_seq_one_letter_code
_entity_poly.pdbx_strand_id
1 'polypeptide(L)'
;MGEQFLVGANMDPKTLVQLFEASHLALEDENMLDGARIFCTNNLKSSTNIIPLHWKVEWYNARRQLSVQENDESGSKFESSLRLAKLNFNMIQAEHQKDLVDILS
;
A
#
# COMPACT_ATOMS: atom_id res chain seq x y z
N MET A 1 -19.66 -23.35 -9.06
CA MET A 1 -20.20 -23.12 -7.70
C MET A 1 -18.96 -22.97 -6.82
N GLY A 2 -18.46 -21.75 -6.66
CA GLY A 2 -17.19 -21.50 -5.97
C GLY A 2 -17.35 -21.75 -4.47
N GLU A 3 -16.39 -22.44 -3.86
CA GLU A 3 -16.35 -22.66 -2.42
C GLU A 3 -16.47 -21.33 -1.69
N GLN A 4 -17.49 -21.21 -0.83
CA GLN A 4 -17.66 -20.00 -0.03
C GLN A 4 -16.48 -19.90 0.94
N PHE A 5 -15.76 -18.79 0.85
CA PHE A 5 -14.65 -18.46 1.72
C PHE A 5 -15.17 -18.40 3.18
N LEU A 6 -14.96 -19.47 3.95
CA LEU A 6 -15.40 -19.60 5.35
C LEU A 6 -14.48 -18.78 6.27
N VAL A 7 -14.35 -17.48 6.03
CA VAL A 7 -13.68 -16.59 7.00
C VAL A 7 -14.68 -16.19 8.07
N GLY A 8 -14.30 -16.47 9.32
CA GLY A 8 -15.09 -16.12 10.49
C GLY A 8 -15.46 -14.63 10.47
N ALA A 9 -16.71 -14.33 10.80
CA ALA A 9 -17.36 -13.02 10.67
C ALA A 9 -16.78 -11.90 11.57
N ASN A 10 -15.57 -12.07 12.12
CA ASN A 10 -14.97 -11.16 13.10
C ASN A 10 -13.44 -11.06 12.93
N MET A 11 -12.97 -10.99 11.68
CA MET A 11 -11.57 -10.72 11.38
C MET A 11 -11.24 -9.27 11.76
N ASP A 12 -10.11 -9.05 12.44
CA ASP A 12 -9.70 -7.71 12.83
C ASP A 12 -9.40 -6.84 11.59
N PRO A 13 -9.55 -5.51 11.67
CA PRO A 13 -9.37 -4.62 10.51
C PRO A 13 -7.98 -4.73 9.85
N LYS A 14 -6.93 -5.04 10.61
CA LYS A 14 -5.57 -5.17 10.06
C LYS A 14 -5.47 -6.44 9.22
N THR A 15 -6.01 -7.56 9.71
CA THR A 15 -6.04 -8.82 8.95
C THR A 15 -6.91 -8.69 7.69
N LEU A 16 -8.03 -7.96 7.75
CA LEU A 16 -8.84 -7.67 6.55
C LEU A 16 -8.06 -6.87 5.50
N VAL A 17 -7.28 -5.87 5.90
CA VAL A 17 -6.43 -5.10 4.98
C VAL A 17 -5.30 -5.97 4.41
N GLN A 18 -4.66 -6.80 5.21
CA GLN A 18 -3.60 -7.70 4.73
C GLN A 18 -4.12 -8.72 3.72
N LEU A 19 -5.29 -9.31 3.98
CA LEU A 19 -5.93 -10.23 3.05
C LEU A 19 -6.38 -9.51 1.77
N PHE A 20 -6.90 -8.28 1.89
CA PHE A 20 -7.23 -7.45 0.73
C PHE A 20 -6.01 -7.23 -0.16
N GLU A 21 -4.86 -6.85 0.41
CA GLU A 21 -3.62 -6.66 -0.34
C GLU A 21 -3.14 -7.95 -1.02
N ALA A 22 -3.11 -9.06 -0.28
CA ALA A 22 -2.72 -10.36 -0.83
C ALA A 22 -3.65 -10.83 -1.95
N SER A 23 -4.96 -10.60 -1.83
CA SER A 23 -5.95 -11.01 -2.82
C SER A 23 -5.78 -10.35 -4.19
N HIS A 24 -5.06 -9.23 -4.28
CA HIS A 24 -4.79 -8.59 -5.56
C HIS A 24 -3.51 -9.06 -6.25
N LEU A 25 -2.70 -9.89 -5.59
CA LEU A 25 -1.57 -10.58 -6.22
C LEU A 25 -1.99 -11.84 -6.98
N ALA A 26 -3.30 -12.10 -7.06
CA ALA A 26 -3.85 -13.28 -7.68
C ALA A 26 -3.47 -13.40 -9.17
N LEU A 27 -3.06 -14.59 -9.57
CA LEU A 27 -2.87 -14.99 -10.97
C LEU A 27 -4.17 -15.51 -11.57
N GLU A 28 -4.15 -15.76 -12.88
CA GLU A 28 -5.26 -16.40 -13.58
C GLU A 28 -5.62 -17.74 -12.91
N ASP A 29 -6.92 -18.05 -12.84
CA ASP A 29 -7.50 -19.24 -12.19
C ASP A 29 -7.41 -19.34 -10.65
N GLU A 30 -6.83 -18.35 -9.96
CA GLU A 30 -6.81 -18.29 -8.48
C GLU A 30 -8.15 -17.80 -7.88
N ASN A 31 -9.24 -18.51 -8.20
CA ASN A 31 -10.63 -18.19 -7.83
C ASN A 31 -10.86 -17.95 -6.32
N MET A 32 -10.04 -18.56 -5.46
CA MET A 32 -10.10 -18.36 -4.01
C MET A 32 -9.73 -16.92 -3.61
N LEU A 33 -8.72 -16.33 -4.28
CA LEU A 33 -8.29 -14.96 -4.01
C LEU A 33 -9.29 -13.94 -4.55
N ASP A 34 -9.97 -14.23 -5.65
CA ASP A 34 -11.09 -13.40 -6.12
C ASP A 34 -12.23 -13.37 -5.10
N GLY A 35 -12.58 -14.52 -4.52
CA GLY A 35 -13.55 -14.60 -3.43
C GLY A 35 -13.12 -13.80 -2.19
N ALA A 36 -11.84 -13.90 -1.81
CA ALA A 36 -11.25 -13.12 -0.71
C ALA A 36 -11.30 -11.61 -0.98
N ARG A 37 -11.04 -11.17 -2.22
CA ARG A 37 -11.10 -9.77 -2.64
C ARG A 37 -12.50 -9.18 -2.48
N ILE A 38 -13.52 -9.90 -2.95
CA ILE A 38 -14.93 -9.51 -2.82
C ILE A 38 -15.31 -9.44 -1.34
N PHE A 39 -14.94 -10.46 -0.56
CA PHE A 39 -15.19 -10.49 0.88
C PHE A 39 -14.57 -9.29 1.60
N CYS A 40 -13.27 -9.02 1.38
CA CYS A 40 -12.58 -7.90 2.01
C CYS A 40 -13.16 -6.55 1.60
N THR A 41 -13.49 -6.35 0.32
CA THR A 41 -14.09 -5.10 -0.19
C THR A 41 -15.42 -4.80 0.48
N ASN A 42 -16.25 -5.81 0.74
CA ASN A 42 -17.53 -5.65 1.40
C ASN A 42 -17.40 -5.37 2.91
N ASN A 43 -16.35 -5.88 3.55
CA ASN A 43 -16.16 -5.78 5.01
C ASN A 43 -15.28 -4.59 5.43
N LEU A 44 -14.40 -4.11 4.55
CA LEU A 44 -13.68 -2.85 4.73
C LEU A 44 -14.66 -1.70 4.46
N LYS A 45 -15.26 -1.15 5.51
CA LYS A 45 -16.15 0.02 5.47
C LYS A 45 -15.39 1.32 5.13
N SER A 46 -14.73 1.37 3.98
CA SER A 46 -14.01 2.55 3.51
C SER A 46 -14.89 3.35 2.55
N SER A 47 -15.14 4.61 2.90
CA SER A 47 -15.73 5.63 2.03
C SER A 47 -14.78 6.12 0.93
N THR A 48 -13.59 5.52 0.81
CA THR A 48 -12.54 5.91 -0.13
C THR A 48 -12.09 4.71 -0.96
N ASN A 49 -11.88 4.91 -2.27
CA ASN A 49 -11.33 3.91 -3.18
C ASN A 49 -9.98 3.39 -2.64
N ILE A 50 -9.99 2.22 -1.97
CA ILE A 50 -8.77 1.58 -1.51
C ILE A 50 -8.07 1.04 -2.76
N ILE A 51 -7.06 1.76 -3.23
CA ILE A 51 -6.14 1.24 -4.24
C ILE A 51 -5.19 0.28 -3.52
N PRO A 52 -5.05 -0.98 -3.95
CA PRO A 52 -4.07 -1.91 -3.41
C PRO A 52 -2.64 -1.38 -3.55
N LEU A 53 -1.76 -1.68 -2.59
CA LEU A 53 -0.36 -1.26 -2.60
C LEU A 53 0.40 -1.72 -3.84
N HIS A 54 0.20 -2.96 -4.29
CA HIS A 54 0.89 -3.50 -5.47
C HIS A 54 0.53 -2.79 -6.80
N TRP A 55 -0.54 -1.99 -6.83
CA TRP A 55 -0.90 -1.13 -7.98
C TRP A 55 -0.46 0.32 -7.83
N LYS A 56 0.02 0.72 -6.65
CA LYS A 56 0.46 2.08 -6.42
C LYS A 56 1.89 2.28 -6.92
N VAL A 57 2.13 3.46 -7.49
CA VAL A 57 3.48 3.89 -7.85
C VAL A 57 4.32 4.05 -6.59
N GLU A 58 5.45 3.34 -6.53
CA GLU A 58 6.37 3.29 -5.39
C GLU A 58 6.76 4.68 -4.85
N TRP A 59 6.98 5.64 -5.75
CA TRP A 59 7.34 7.01 -5.37
C TRP A 59 6.28 7.72 -4.53
N TYR A 60 5.01 7.55 -4.89
CA TYR A 60 3.88 8.14 -4.16
C TYR A 60 3.68 7.46 -2.79
N ASN A 61 3.98 6.16 -2.71
CA ASN A 61 3.96 5.41 -1.45
C ASN A 61 5.08 5.87 -0.50
N ALA A 62 6.30 6.08 -1.01
CA ALA A 62 7.45 6.51 -0.22
C ALA A 62 7.16 7.82 0.53
N ARG A 63 6.63 8.84 -0.17
CA ARG A 63 6.26 10.12 0.47
C ARG A 63 5.19 9.94 1.55
N ARG A 64 4.14 9.16 1.28
CA ARG A 64 3.06 8.91 2.25
C ARG A 64 3.58 8.21 3.50
N GLN A 65 4.41 7.19 3.33
CA GLN A 65 4.98 6.42 4.44
C GLN A 65 5.94 7.26 5.28
N LEU A 66 6.77 8.11 4.65
CA LEU A 66 7.60 9.09 5.36
C LEU A 66 6.76 10.01 6.24
N SER A 67 5.67 10.57 5.71
CA SER A 67 4.78 11.45 6.49
C SER A 67 4.09 10.72 7.64
N VAL A 68 3.71 9.44 7.49
CA VAL A 68 3.15 8.65 8.60
C VAL A 68 4.19 8.41 9.69
N GLN A 69 5.43 8.08 9.32
CA GLN A 69 6.53 7.84 10.26
C GLN A 69 7.02 9.10 10.96
N GLU A 70 6.97 10.27 10.31
CA GLU A 70 7.33 11.55 10.90
C GLU A 70 6.36 12.00 12.00
N ASN A 71 5.08 11.64 11.87
CA ASN A 71 4.02 12.04 12.80
C ASN A 71 3.79 11.01 13.92
N ASP A 72 4.55 9.91 13.94
CA ASP A 72 4.45 8.89 14.98
C ASP A 72 5.23 9.30 16.24
N GLU A 73 4.51 9.77 17.26
CA GLU A 73 5.07 10.21 18.55
C GLU A 73 5.69 9.06 19.38
N SER A 74 5.52 7.79 18.96
CA SER A 74 6.05 6.62 19.68
C SER A 74 7.57 6.46 19.60
N GLY A 75 8.26 7.36 18.89
CA GLY A 75 9.63 7.76 19.22
C GLY A 75 10.69 6.67 19.17
N SER A 76 10.48 5.56 18.47
CA SER A 76 11.49 4.50 18.34
C SER A 76 11.09 3.47 17.30
N LYS A 77 11.45 3.73 16.04
CA LYS A 77 11.98 2.67 15.17
C LYS A 77 12.73 3.29 14.00
N PHE A 78 14.06 3.26 14.13
CA PHE A 78 15.07 3.55 13.11
C PHE A 78 15.12 4.99 12.61
N GLU A 79 15.51 5.93 13.48
CA GLU A 79 15.88 7.32 13.09
C GLU A 79 16.84 7.33 11.88
N SER A 80 17.83 6.45 11.87
CA SER A 80 18.76 6.29 10.74
C SER A 80 18.07 5.83 9.45
N SER A 81 17.10 4.91 9.52
CA SER A 81 16.35 4.47 8.34
C SER A 81 15.41 5.56 7.84
N LEU A 82 14.78 6.32 8.74
CA LEU A 82 13.96 7.47 8.36
C LEU A 82 14.81 8.55 7.67
N ARG A 83 15.98 8.86 8.24
CA ARG A 83 16.93 9.80 7.65
C ARG A 83 17.41 9.32 6.28
N LEU A 84 17.73 8.04 6.14
CA LEU A 84 18.13 7.45 4.87
C LEU A 84 17.00 7.51 3.83
N ALA A 85 15.77 7.18 4.23
CA ALA A 85 14.60 7.23 3.35
C ALA A 85 14.33 8.66 2.85
N LYS A 86 14.43 9.67 3.72
CA LYS A 86 14.32 11.10 3.32
C LYS A 86 15.43 11.51 2.36
N LEU A 87 16.67 11.10 2.62
CA LEU A 87 17.80 11.41 1.75
C LEU A 87 17.62 10.80 0.36
N ASN A 88 17.26 9.52 0.30
CA ASN A 88 16.98 8.82 -0.96
C ASN A 88 15.84 9.50 -1.73
N PHE A 89 14.78 9.89 -1.04
CA PHE A 89 13.68 10.64 -1.63
C PHE A 89 14.15 11.99 -2.21
N ASN A 90 14.97 12.75 -1.50
CA ASN A 90 15.45 14.02 -2.03
C ASN A 90 16.39 13.85 -3.24
N MET A 91 17.20 12.78 -3.26
CA MET A 91 18.12 12.48 -4.37
C MET A 91 17.38 12.16 -5.66
N ILE A 92 16.42 11.23 -5.61
CA ILE A 92 15.61 10.86 -6.78
C ILE A 92 14.72 12.03 -7.22
N GLN A 93 14.18 12.83 -6.28
CA GLN A 93 13.42 14.04 -6.63
C GLN A 93 14.26 15.05 -7.43
N ALA A 94 15.53 15.25 -7.06
CA ALA A 94 16.42 16.16 -7.76
C ALA A 94 16.72 15.69 -9.19
N GLU A 95 16.88 14.38 -9.40
CA GLU A 95 17.01 13.78 -10.73
C GLU A 95 15.74 13.99 -11.57
N HIS A 96 14.56 13.70 -11.02
CA HIS A 96 13.29 13.92 -11.72
C HIS A 96 13.07 15.40 -12.09
N GLN A 97 13.49 16.34 -11.23
CA GLN A 97 13.41 17.78 -11.53
C GLN A 97 14.32 18.17 -12.69
N LYS A 98 15.50 17.55 -12.80
CA LYS A 98 16.40 17.76 -13.93
C LYS A 98 15.79 17.23 -15.23
N ASP A 99 15.27 16.00 -15.20
CA ASP A 99 14.60 15.40 -16.36
C ASP A 99 13.40 16.24 -16.82
N LEU A 100 12.63 16.80 -15.88
CA LEU A 100 11.53 17.71 -16.22
C LEU A 100 12.00 18.97 -16.92
N VAL A 101 13.14 19.56 -16.52
CA VAL A 101 13.70 20.72 -17.22
C VAL A 101 14.09 20.35 -18.65
N ASP A 102 14.72 19.19 -18.84
CA ASP A 102 15.15 18.70 -20.16
C ASP A 102 13.95 18.35 -21.06
N ILE A 103 12.83 17.86 -20.50
CA ILE A 103 11.59 17.59 -21.26
C ILE A 103 10.89 18.90 -21.66
N LEU A 104 10.98 19.93 -20.83
CA LEU A 104 10.30 21.21 -21.03
C LEU A 104 11.10 22.21 -21.87
N SER A 105 12.39 21.93 -22.13
CA SER A 105 13.28 22.73 -22.99
C SER A 105 13.15 22.38 -24.46
#